data_AF-A0A960J8B5-F1
#
_entry.id   AF-A0A960J8B5-F1
#
_cell.length_a   1.000
_cell.length_b   1.000
_cell.length_c   1.000
_cell.angle_alpha   90.00
_cell.angle_beta   90.00
_cell.angle_gamma   90.00
#
_symmetry.space_group_name_H-M   'P 1'
#
loop_
_entity.id
_entity.type
_entity.pdbx_description
1 polymer ?
#
loop_
_entity_poly.entity_id
_entity_poly.type
_entity_poly.pdbx_seq_one_letter_code
_entity_poly.pdbx_strand_id
1 'polypeptide(L)' 'MCHQSVGLIQSVIEAAGIPTASVTLLREITAQVRPPRALFVDKPLGYPLGGPGDVAEQRRILERMLGLLAEEAEGRIVG' A
#
# COMPACT_ATOMS: atom_id res chain seq x y z
N MET A 1 6.49 -5.66 9.73
CA MET A 1 6.21 -6.64 8.65
C MET A 1 7.02 -6.25 7.43
N CYS A 2 7.57 -7.18 6.65
CA CYS A 2 8.30 -6.82 5.43
C CYS A 2 7.34 -6.65 4.23
N HIS A 3 7.75 -5.86 3.24
CA HIS A 3 6.95 -5.57 2.04
C HIS A 3 6.55 -6.83 1.26
N GLN A 4 7.41 -7.85 1.26
CA GLN A 4 7.14 -9.14 0.62
C GLN A 4 6.02 -9.92 1.32
N SER A 5 6.11 -10.08 2.64
CA SER A 5 5.08 -10.78 3.41
C SER A 5 3.73 -10.10 3.29
N VAL A 6 3.69 -8.77 3.38
CA VAL A 6 2.43 -8.01 3.25
C VAL A 6 1.80 -8.25 1.89
N GLY A 7 2.58 -8.16 0.80
CA GLY A 7 2.03 -8.37 -0.54
C GLY A 7 1.52 -9.80 -0.80
N LEU A 8 2.20 -10.82 -0.27
CA LEU A 8 1.74 -12.21 -0.38
C LEU A 8 0.46 -12.45 0.42
N ILE A 9 0.37 -11.94 1.65
CA ILE A 9 -0.84 -12.02 2.49
C ILE A 9 -2.00 -11.30 1.78
N GLN A 10 -1.72 -10.13 1.20
CA GLN A 10 -2.69 -9.34 0.48
C GLN A 10 -3.35 -10.15 -0.66
N SER A 11 -2.55 -10.85 -1.47
CA SER A 11 -3.06 -11.70 -2.55
C SER A 11 -3.95 -12.84 -2.05
N VAL A 12 -3.62 -13.45 -0.91
CA VAL A 12 -4.45 -14.51 -0.31
C VAL A 12 -5.80 -13.97 0.17
N ILE A 13 -5.82 -12.79 0.78
CA ILE A 13 -7.06 -12.14 1.25
C ILE A 13 -7.96 -11.74 0.07
N GLU A 14 -7.38 -11.25 -1.02
CA GLU A 14 -8.11 -10.90 -2.25
C GLU A 14 -8.70 -12.13 -2.95
N ALA A 15 -7.96 -13.23 -2.98
CA ALA A 15 -8.48 -14.50 -3.50
C ALA A 15 -9.70 -15.01 -2.70
N ALA A 16 -9.86 -14.58 -1.45
CA ALA A 16 -11.03 -14.86 -0.62
C ALA A 16 -12.20 -13.87 -0.83
N GLY A 17 -12.08 -12.93 -1.78
CA GLY A 17 -13.12 -11.95 -2.10
C GLY A 17 -13.15 -10.72 -1.18
N ILE A 18 -12.08 -10.47 -0.43
CA ILE A 18 -11.96 -9.30 0.45
C ILE A 18 -11.00 -8.30 -0.19
N PRO A 19 -11.47 -7.10 -0.61
CA PRO A 19 -10.62 -6.07 -1.18
C PRO A 19 -9.57 -5.57 -0.19
N THR A 20 -8.37 -5.30 -0.70
CA THR A 20 -7.20 -4.90 0.07
C THR A 20 -6.39 -3.83 -0.66
N ALA A 21 -5.72 -3.00 0.14
CA ALA A 21 -4.70 -2.06 -0.29
C ALA A 21 -3.62 -1.98 0.79
N SER A 22 -2.40 -1.62 0.40
CA SER A 22 -1.29 -1.41 1.34
C SER A 22 -0.51 -0.13 1.01
N VAL A 23 0.19 0.41 2.01
CA VAL A 23 1.18 1.47 1.81
C VAL A 23 2.57 0.82 1.77
N THR A 24 3.38 1.19 0.79
CA THR A 24 4.77 0.71 0.64
C THR A 24 5.76 1.86 0.60
N LEU A 25 6.94 1.61 1.19
CA LEU A 25 8.07 2.53 1.18
C LEU A 25 9.22 2.03 0.29
N LEU A 26 9.16 0.77 -0.19
CA LEU A 26 10.17 0.18 -1.07
C LEU A 26 9.50 -0.28 -2.36
N ARG A 27 9.46 0.62 -3.34
CA ARG A 27 8.76 0.41 -4.62
C ARG A 27 9.27 -0.83 -5.35
N GLU A 28 10.58 -1.04 -5.39
CA GLU A 28 11.24 -2.11 -6.15
C GLU A 28 10.89 -3.48 -5.58
N ILE A 29 10.90 -3.61 -4.24
CA ILE A 29 10.55 -4.85 -3.56
C ILE A 29 9.07 -5.16 -3.73
N THR A 30 8.21 -4.15 -3.60
CA THR A 30 6.77 -4.33 -3.80
C THR A 30 6.45 -4.67 -5.25
N ALA A 31 7.17 -4.11 -6.23
CA ALA A 31 6.98 -4.40 -7.64
C ALA A 31 7.28 -5.86 -8.00
N GLN A 32 8.26 -6.48 -7.34
CA GLN A 32 8.55 -7.90 -7.52
C GLN A 32 7.42 -8.80 -7.02
N VAL A 33 6.74 -8.39 -5.95
CA VAL A 33 5.66 -9.16 -5.31
C VAL A 33 4.34 -8.99 -6.06
N ARG A 34 4.14 -7.84 -6.73
CA ARG A 34 2.92 -7.48 -7.48
C ARG A 34 1.64 -7.62 -6.65
N PRO A 35 1.55 -6.97 -5.46
CA PRO A 35 0.35 -7.06 -4.65
C PRO A 35 -0.84 -6.44 -5.40
N PRO A 36 -2.07 -6.91 -5.13
CA PRO A 36 -3.30 -6.45 -5.79
C PRO A 36 -3.39 -4.93 -5.98
N ARG A 37 -3.09 -4.17 -4.90
CA ARG A 37 -3.05 -2.70 -4.88
C ARG A 37 -2.03 -2.22 -3.85
N ALA A 38 -1.17 -1.28 -4.23
CA ALA A 38 -0.28 -0.61 -3.29
C ALA A 38 -0.09 0.88 -3.61
N LEU A 39 -0.10 1.71 -2.56
CA LEU A 39 0.30 3.10 -2.61
C LEU A 39 1.78 3.20 -2.23
N PHE A 40 2.63 3.62 -3.16
CA PHE A 40 3.99 4.02 -2.84
C PHE A 40 3.99 5.41 -2.24
N VAL A 41 4.69 5.57 -1.12
CA VAL A 41 4.92 6.87 -0.48
C VAL A 41 6.41 7.04 -0.29
N ASP A 42 6.96 8.14 -0.83
CA ASP A 42 8.38 8.46 -0.70
C ASP A 42 8.68 9.07 0.68
N LYS A 43 8.77 8.20 1.69
CA LYS A 43 9.08 8.55 3.09
C LYS A 43 10.14 7.62 3.66
N PRO A 44 10.89 8.07 4.69
CA PRO A 44 11.86 7.21 5.36
C PRO A 44 11.20 5.93 5.88
N LEU A 45 11.94 4.82 5.81
CA LEU A 45 11.52 3.56 6.40
C LEU A 45 11.09 3.75 7.86
N GLY A 46 9.91 3.24 8.20
CA GLY A 46 9.30 3.42 9.52
C GLY A 46 8.28 4.57 9.60
N TYR A 47 8.15 5.38 8.56
CA TYR A 47 7.19 6.50 8.49
C TYR A 47 6.19 6.36 7.33
N PRO A 48 5.44 5.25 7.23
CA PRO A 48 4.54 4.99 6.10
C PRO A 48 3.43 6.03 5.94
N LEU A 49 3.06 6.72 7.03
CA LEU A 49 2.05 7.77 7.03
C LEU A 49 2.66 9.18 7.13
N GLY A 50 3.97 9.33 6.90
CA GLY A 50 4.65 10.61 7.02
C GLY A 50 5.07 10.97 8.45
N GLY A 51 5.27 12.26 8.69
CA GLY A 51 5.79 12.78 9.95
C GLY A 51 4.84 12.58 11.14
N PRO A 52 5.36 12.42 12.37
CA PRO A 52 4.52 12.40 13.56
C PRO A 52 3.80 13.74 13.74
N GLY A 53 2.50 13.69 14.04
CA GLY A 53 1.68 14.88 14.28
C GLY A 53 1.23 15.65 13.03
N ASP A 54 1.71 15.32 11.83
CA ASP A 54 1.20 15.91 10.59
C ASP A 54 -0.11 15.23 10.16
N VAL A 55 -1.20 15.61 10.84
CA VAL A 55 -2.54 15.06 10.60
C VAL A 55 -2.99 15.29 9.15
N ALA A 56 -2.59 16.40 8.53
CA ALA A 56 -2.98 16.71 7.16
C ALA A 56 -2.30 15.76 6.16
N GLU A 57 -1.00 15.49 6.32
CA GLU A 57 -0.28 14.51 5.50
C GLU A 57 -0.78 13.09 5.71
N GLN A 58 -0.92 12.67 6.97
CA GLN A 58 -1.42 11.34 7.32
C GLN A 58 -2.81 11.08 6.73
N ARG A 59 -3.70 12.08 6.82
CA ARG A 59 -5.03 12.01 6.23
C ARG A 59 -4.97 11.88 4.70
N ARG A 60 -4.16 12.68 4.01
CA ARG A 60 -3.99 12.58 2.55
C ARG A 60 -3.50 11.19 2.13
N ILE A 61 -2.53 10.61 2.85
CA ILE A 61 -2.02 9.27 2.55
C ILE A 61 -3.11 8.21 2.73
N LEU A 62 -3.88 8.28 3.82
CA LEU A 62 -4.99 7.36 4.08
C LEU A 62 -6.10 7.48 3.03
N GLU A 63 -6.51 8.70 2.67
CA GLU A 63 -7.53 8.93 1.65
C GLU A 63 -7.10 8.38 0.29
N ARG A 64 -5.84 8.59 -0.12
CA ARG A 64 -5.30 8.01 -1.36
C ARG A 64 -5.27 6.48 -1.31
N MET A 65 -4.80 5.90 -0.21
CA MET A 65 -4.71 4.45 -0.02
C MET A 65 -6.10 3.80 -0.07
N LEU A 66 -7.09 4.39 0.62
CA LEU A 66 -8.47 3.91 0.62
C LEU A 66 -9.14 4.09 -0.75
N GLY A 67 -8.80 5.15 -1.48
CA GLY A 67 -9.26 5.38 -2.84
C GLY A 67 -8.93 4.22 -3.80
N LEU A 68 -7.82 3.52 -3.57
CA LEU A 68 -7.45 2.35 -4.37
C LEU A 68 -8.47 1.22 -4.29
N LEU A 69 -9.21 1.09 -3.19
CA LEU A 69 -10.22 0.04 -3.04
C LEU A 69 -11.37 0.16 -4.05
N ALA A 70 -11.55 1.33 -4.66
CA ALA A 70 -12.51 1.55 -5.75
C ALA A 70 -11.96 1.18 -7.14
N GLU A 71 -10.67 0.85 -7.25
CA GLU A 71 -10.01 0.47 -8.50
C GLU A 71 -9.90 -1.06 -8.64
N GLU A 72 -9.62 -1.54 -9.85
CA GLU A 72 -9.39 -2.97 -10.12
C GLU A 72 -8.05 -3.49 -9.54
N ALA A 73 -8.06 -4.76 -9.12
CA ALA A 73 -6.90 -5.44 -8.52
C ALA A 73 -5.90 -5.93 -9.59
N GLU A 74 -5.14 -5.03 -10.21
CA GLU A 74 -4.25 -5.34 -11.33
C GLU A 74 -2.76 -5.51 -10.97
N GLY A 75 -2.43 -5.62 -9.67
CA GLY A 75 -1.02 -5.70 -9.27
C GLY A 75 -0.29 -4.35 -9.38
N ARG A 76 -1.03 -3.24 -9.30
CA ARG A 76 -0.54 -1.89 -9.59
C ARG A 76 0.08 -1.25 -8.34
N ILE A 77 1.15 -0.50 -8.58
CA ILE A 77 1.77 0.39 -7.59
C ILE A 77 1.61 1.82 -8.08
N VAL A 78 0.81 2.60 -7.37
CA VAL A 78 0.61 4.02 -7.68
C VAL A 78 1.51 4.89 -6.81
N GLY A 79 2.01 6.00 -7.34
CA GLY A 79 2.84 6.98 -6.63
C GLY A 79 2.08 8.27 -6.41
#